data_AF-U4KS11-F1
#
_entry.id   AF-U4KS11-F1
#
_cell.length_a   1.000
_cell.length_b   1.000
_cell.length_c   1.000
_cell.angle_alpha   90.00
_cell.angle_beta   90.00
_cell.angle_gamma   90.00
#
_symmetry.space_group_name_H-M   'P 1'
#
loop_
_entity.id
_entity.type
_entity.pdbx_description
1 polymer ?
#
loop_
_entity_poly.entity_id
_entity_poly.type
_entity_poly.pdbx_seq_one_letter_code
_entity_poly.pdbx_strand_id
1 'polypeptide(L)' 'MSSLIDKMVKVTFSDNYGFVTVIGKVLDFDDTFLVIDSQISGTVYASIKYIKMISIINNKE' A
#
# COMPACT_ATOMS: atom_id res chain seq x y z
N MET A 1 -11.05 9.35 12.11
CA MET A 1 -9.90 8.49 12.49
C MET A 1 -9.70 7.49 11.37
N SER A 2 -8.56 7.53 10.67
CA SER A 2 -8.34 6.78 9.43
C SER A 2 -8.19 5.26 9.70
N SER A 3 -9.06 4.41 9.12
CA SER A 3 -9.11 2.97 9.44
C SER A 3 -8.02 2.12 8.77
N LEU A 4 -7.15 2.74 7.97
CA LEU A 4 -6.13 2.08 7.16
C LEU A 4 -4.75 2.14 7.80
N ILE A 5 -4.47 3.14 8.66
CA ILE A 5 -3.20 3.26 9.37
C ILE A 5 -2.97 2.02 10.23
N ASP A 6 -1.73 1.57 10.29
CA ASP A 6 -1.26 0.36 10.97
C ASP A 6 -1.80 -0.97 10.42
N LYS A 7 -2.61 -0.96 9.36
CA LYS A 7 -3.07 -2.19 8.69
C LYS A 7 -2.00 -2.72 7.75
N MET A 8 -1.88 -4.05 7.73
CA MET A 8 -1.13 -4.74 6.70
C MET A 8 -1.94 -4.74 5.41
N VAL A 9 -1.33 -4.29 4.32
CA VAL A 9 -1.98 -4.16 3.01
C VAL A 9 -1.15 -4.79 1.90
N LYS A 10 -1.86 -5.29 0.89
CA LYS A 10 -1.33 -5.64 -0.42
C LYS A 10 -1.79 -4.56 -1.39
N VAL A 11 -0.85 -3.78 -1.93
CA VAL A 11 -1.12 -2.70 -2.88
C VAL A 11 -0.60 -3.11 -4.23
N THR A 12 -1.48 -3.09 -5.24
CA THR A 12 -1.13 -3.39 -6.61
C THR A 12 -1.15 -2.13 -7.45
N PHE A 13 -0.03 -1.87 -8.10
CA PHE A 13 0.21 -0.80 -9.07
C PHE A 13 0.13 -1.36 -10.48
N SER A 14 -0.33 -0.54 -11.41
CA SER A 14 -0.26 -0.84 -12.83
C SER A 14 0.43 0.31 -13.54
N ASP A 15 1.52 0.01 -14.24
CA ASP A 15 2.17 0.93 -15.14
C ASP A 15 2.19 0.37 -16.57
N ASN A 16 2.87 1.05 -17.49
CA ASN A 16 3.01 0.61 -18.88
C ASN A 16 3.87 -0.65 -19.04
N TYR A 17 4.55 -1.10 -17.98
CA TYR A 17 5.49 -2.22 -17.97
C TYR A 17 4.94 -3.46 -17.26
N GLY A 18 3.82 -3.33 -16.54
CA GLY A 18 3.08 -4.46 -15.97
C GLY A 18 2.39 -4.14 -14.65
N PHE A 19 2.30 -5.15 -13.80
CA PHE A 19 1.73 -5.05 -12.46
C PHE A 19 2.80 -5.26 -11.41
N VAL A 20 2.97 -4.27 -10.53
CA VAL A 20 3.85 -4.38 -9.36
C VAL A 20 2.96 -4.51 -8.13
N THR A 21 3.32 -5.40 -7.21
CA THR A 21 2.61 -5.53 -5.93
C THR A 21 3.57 -5.29 -4.78
N VAL A 22 3.18 -4.40 -3.87
CA VAL A 22 3.89 -4.13 -2.62
C VAL A 22 3.04 -4.64 -1.47
N ILE A 23 3.65 -5.38 -0.56
CA ILE A 23 3.02 -5.85 0.67
C ILE A 23 3.75 -5.16 1.83
N GLY A 24 2.99 -4.47 2.68
CA GLY A 24 3.56 -3.72 3.78
C GLY A 24 2.51 -3.15 4.72
N LYS A 25 2.99 -2.50 5.78
CA LYS A 25 2.14 -1.85 6.78
C LYS A 25 1.92 -0.39 6.40
N VAL A 26 0.67 0.08 6.41
CA VAL A 26 0.38 1.50 6.15
C VAL A 26 0.90 2.34 7.31
N LEU A 27 1.77 3.28 7.01
CA LEU A 27 2.29 4.25 7.98
C LEU A 27 1.44 5.52 7.99
N ASP A 28 1.14 6.04 6.80
CA ASP A 28 0.38 7.28 6.61
C ASP A 28 -0.24 7.32 5.21
N PHE A 29 -1.19 8.22 4.99
CA PHE A 29 -1.66 8.57 3.65
C PHE A 29 -2.37 9.92 3.62
N ASP A 30 -2.34 10.53 2.44
CA ASP A 30 -3.12 11.71 2.09
C ASP A 30 -3.85 11.48 0.76
N ASP A 31 -4.34 12.54 0.12
CA ASP A 31 -5.06 12.45 -1.16
C ASP A 31 -4.14 12.12 -2.36
N THR A 32 -2.82 12.17 -2.18
CA THR A 32 -1.81 12.04 -3.25
C THR A 32 -0.96 10.79 -3.08
N PHE A 33 -0.56 10.47 -1.84
CA PHE A 33 0.39 9.43 -1.50
C PHE A 33 -0.13 8.50 -0.41
N LEU A 34 0.28 7.25 -0.53
CA LEU A 34 0.17 6.20 0.47
C LEU A 34 1.60 5.84 0.90
N VAL A 35 1.88 5.93 2.20
CA VAL A 35 3.17 5.59 2.78
C VAL A 35 3.08 4.20 3.39
N ILE A 36 3.92 3.28 2.91
CA ILE A 36 3.89 1.87 3.30
C ILE A 36 5.27 1.46 3.78
N ASP A 37 5.38 0.85 4.96
CA ASP A 37 6.57 0.12 5.36
C ASP A 37 6.56 -1.26 4.70
N SER A 38 7.29 -1.40 3.58
CA SER A 38 7.38 -2.64 2.81
C SER A 38 8.30 -3.63 3.52
N GLN A 39 7.88 -4.89 3.59
CA GLN A 39 8.69 -5.96 4.18
C GLN A 39 9.98 -6.26 3.41
N ILE A 40 10.10 -5.82 2.15
CA ILE A 40 11.20 -6.18 1.25
C ILE A 40 12.16 -5.01 1.00
N SER A 41 11.65 -3.77 1.03
CA SER A 41 12.37 -2.62 0.48
C SER A 41 12.38 -1.39 1.39
N GLY A 42 11.89 -1.52 2.63
CA GLY A 42 11.74 -0.40 3.57
C GLY A 42 10.57 0.51 3.22
N THR A 43 10.63 1.79 3.62
CA THR A 43 9.54 2.74 3.41
C THR A 43 9.33 3.04 1.92
N VAL A 44 8.10 2.82 1.43
CA VAL A 44 7.65 3.04 0.06
C VAL A 44 6.64 4.18 0.04
N TYR A 45 6.89 5.17 -0.81
CA TYR A 45 5.96 6.25 -1.11
C TYR A 45 5.23 5.94 -2.41
N ALA A 46 3.97 5.56 -2.30
CA ALA A 46 3.14 5.11 -3.38
C ALA A 46 2.15 6.20 -3.80
N SER A 47 2.23 6.71 -5.03
CA SER A 47 1.23 7.67 -5.51
C SER A 47 -0.10 6.98 -5.78
N ILE A 48 -1.16 7.49 -5.15
CA ILE A 48 -2.52 6.92 -5.21
C ILE A 48 -3.05 6.87 -6.64
N LYS A 49 -2.64 7.82 -7.49
CA LYS A 49 -3.01 7.88 -8.91
C LYS A 49 -2.68 6.57 -9.68
N TYR A 50 -1.65 5.85 -9.26
CA TYR A 50 -1.19 4.63 -9.92
C TYR A 50 -1.61 3.34 -9.19
N ILE A 51 -2.31 3.48 -8.06
CA ILE A 51 -2.83 2.34 -7.31
C ILE A 51 -4.07 1.82 -8.03
N LYS A 52 -4.03 0.56 -8.46
CA LYS A 52 -5.21 -0.14 -8.99
C LYS A 52 -6.06 -0.77 -7.90
N MET A 53 -5.41 -1.28 -6.85
CA MET A 53 -6.10 -2.03 -5.81
C MET A 53 -5.32 -1.97 -4.49
N ILE A 54 -6.07 -1.83 -3.39
CA ILE A 54 -5.57 -1.97 -2.02
C ILE A 54 -6.42 -3.05 -1.36
N SER A 55 -5.77 -4.11 -0.88
CA SER A 55 -6.42 -5.18 -0.13
C SER A 55 -5.84 -5.25 1.27
N ILE A 56 -6.70 -5.14 2.29
CA ILE A 56 -6.29 -5.31 3.68
C ILE A 56 -6.08 -6.81 3.95
N ILE A 57 -4.91 -7.15 4.46
CA ILE A 57 -4.59 -8.52 4.88
C ILE A 57 -4.99 -8.64 6.35
N ASN A 58 -6.23 -9.06 6.60
CA ASN A 58 -6.64 -9.45 7.94
C ASN A 58 -6.11 -10.86 8.20
N ASN A 59 -5.14 -10.99 9.10
CA ASN A 59 -4.91 -12.28 9.76
C ASN A 59 -6.21 -12.58 10.53
N LYS A 60 -6.97 -13.58 10.07
CA LYS A 60 -8.09 -14.12 10.85
C LYS A 60 -7.51 -14.62 12.17
N GLU A 61 -7.96 -14.02 13.27
CA GLU A 61 -7.93 -14.63 14.61
C GLU A 61 -8.78 -15.91 14.62
#